data_AF-A0A9D9TAG0-F1
#
_entry.id   AF-A0A9D9TAG0-F1
#
_cell.length_a   1.000
_cell.length_b   1.000
_cell.length_c   1.000
_cell.angle_alpha   90.00
_cell.angle_beta   90.00
_cell.angle_gamma   90.00
#
_symmetry.space_group_name_H-M   'P 1'
#
loop_
_entity.id
_entity.type
_entity.pdbx_description
1 polymer ?
#
loop_
_entity_poly.entity_id
_entity_poly.type
_entity_poly.pdbx_seq_one_letter_code
_entity_poly.pdbx_strand_id
1 'polypeptide(L)'
;MTIYSKTAKGMREASGKTKNLSNELRTLLKLVNGKATLEELRAQLDDDDQDALEPCIVSLVEEDYIHVVEHVELASSAPPPVAKIPPKAPPAPTAVEEQDGGDLDFFAAPVAATPAPATKPALPNDQEVHAAKRAAAEAEEKARAAAQEKLQQAEQAKLAEQRAAAEAKVRREADEKAKREAEEKAKLAAAERQRADAAAAVAAQKRDAEEAAKRAAQEKIEQAEKAERELQARKRAEADAAAAAAAAATAARLAAEEKVRREAAEIVRHETEEREKREAAERLRLEAGAKAKQAFEEKARRLAEEKAQREAEEQAQREEVERLRLETERLRAEVERQRIENAARAALEAEEKAKLEAAE
;
A
#
# COMPACT_ATOMS: atom_id res chain seq x y z
N MET A 1 -13.87 -0.53 32.25
CA MET A 1 -14.90 -1.42 31.65
C MET A 1 -15.00 -1.04 30.19
N THR A 2 -14.63 -1.94 29.30
CA THR A 2 -14.61 -1.69 27.86
C THR A 2 -16.02 -1.93 27.31
N ILE A 3 -16.68 -0.87 26.84
CA ILE A 3 -18.02 -0.97 26.25
C ILE A 3 -17.88 -0.87 24.74
N TYR A 4 -18.51 -1.81 24.03
CA TYR A 4 -18.51 -1.83 22.57
C TYR A 4 -19.80 -1.21 22.04
N SER A 5 -19.67 -0.27 21.11
CA SER A 5 -20.81 0.40 20.49
C SER A 5 -20.77 0.31 18.96
N LYS A 6 -21.91 0.00 18.36
CA LYS A 6 -22.07 -0.12 16.90
C LYS A 6 -21.87 1.24 16.23
N THR A 7 -21.09 1.28 15.16
CA THR A 7 -21.04 2.44 14.28
C THR A 7 -22.24 2.44 13.31
N ALA A 8 -22.42 3.52 12.54
CA ALA A 8 -23.42 3.55 11.48
C ALA A 8 -23.19 2.46 10.42
N LYS A 9 -21.93 2.06 10.20
CA LYS A 9 -21.54 0.96 9.32
C LYS A 9 -21.99 -0.38 9.92
N GLY A 10 -21.68 -0.60 11.19
CA GLY A 10 -22.10 -1.79 11.92
C GLY A 10 -23.63 -1.97 11.97
N MET A 11 -24.37 -0.87 12.13
CA MET A 11 -25.83 -0.91 12.15
C MET A 11 -26.42 -1.38 10.81
N ARG A 12 -25.82 -1.00 9.66
CA ARG A 12 -26.28 -1.44 8.33
C ARG A 12 -26.04 -2.94 8.12
N GLU A 13 -24.87 -3.44 8.48
CA GLU A 13 -24.54 -4.87 8.40
C GLU A 13 -25.42 -5.71 9.33
N ALA A 14 -25.60 -5.28 10.58
CA ALA A 14 -26.45 -5.98 11.54
C ALA A 14 -27.91 -6.10 11.05
N SER A 15 -28.40 -5.06 10.36
CA SER A 15 -29.73 -5.07 9.73
C SER A 15 -29.81 -5.91 8.44
N GLY A 16 -28.68 -6.46 7.96
CA GLY A 16 -28.62 -7.27 6.73
C GLY A 16 -28.78 -6.47 5.44
N LYS A 17 -28.65 -5.13 5.50
CA LYS A 17 -28.70 -4.26 4.30
C LYS A 17 -27.49 -4.42 3.41
N THR A 18 -26.39 -4.89 3.98
CA THR A 18 -25.12 -5.18 3.32
C THR A 18 -24.66 -6.57 3.75
N LYS A 19 -23.84 -7.22 2.92
CA LYS A 19 -23.37 -8.61 3.11
C LYS A 19 -21.85 -8.69 3.16
N ASN A 20 -21.19 -7.69 3.73
CA ASN A 20 -19.73 -7.64 3.74
C ASN A 20 -19.13 -8.47 4.88
N LEU A 21 -19.89 -8.70 5.94
CA LEU A 21 -19.49 -9.52 7.08
C LEU A 21 -19.98 -10.98 6.97
N SER A 22 -19.19 -11.91 7.53
CA SER A 22 -19.59 -13.30 7.72
C SER A 22 -20.84 -13.41 8.61
N ASN A 23 -21.55 -14.54 8.54
CA ASN A 23 -22.76 -14.74 9.34
C ASN A 23 -22.46 -14.68 10.85
N GLU A 24 -21.32 -15.22 11.29
CA GLU A 24 -20.84 -15.19 12.68
C GLU A 24 -20.60 -13.76 13.15
N LEU A 25 -19.84 -12.96 12.40
CA LEU A 25 -19.59 -11.55 12.71
C LEU A 25 -20.89 -10.74 12.74
N ARG A 26 -21.86 -11.06 11.88
CA ARG A 26 -23.18 -10.41 11.89
C ARG A 26 -24.01 -10.81 13.12
N THR A 27 -23.90 -12.05 13.58
CA THR A 27 -24.56 -12.51 14.81
C THR A 27 -23.96 -11.82 16.03
N LEU A 28 -22.63 -11.79 16.14
CA LEU A 28 -21.91 -11.06 17.19
C LEU A 28 -22.28 -9.57 17.17
N LEU A 29 -22.27 -8.97 15.98
CA LEU A 29 -22.67 -7.58 15.81
C LEU A 29 -24.11 -7.36 16.27
N LYS A 30 -25.07 -8.26 16.02
CA LYS A 30 -26.44 -8.11 16.55
C LYS A 30 -26.48 -8.04 18.08
N LEU A 31 -25.62 -8.76 18.78
CA LEU A 31 -25.53 -8.77 20.25
C LEU A 31 -24.97 -7.45 20.81
N VAL A 32 -24.13 -6.73 20.07
CA VAL A 32 -23.51 -5.47 20.52
C VAL A 32 -24.52 -4.31 20.53
N ASN A 33 -25.24 -4.11 21.62
CA ASN A 33 -26.30 -3.08 21.71
C ASN A 33 -25.85 -1.72 22.28
N GLY A 34 -24.55 -1.41 22.22
CA GLY A 34 -23.99 -0.16 22.77
C GLY A 34 -23.86 -0.14 24.29
N LYS A 35 -24.14 -1.27 24.95
CA LYS A 35 -23.97 -1.49 26.39
C LYS A 35 -23.28 -2.81 26.72
N ALA A 36 -23.05 -3.65 25.71
CA ALA A 36 -22.51 -4.98 25.92
C ALA A 36 -21.03 -4.88 26.31
N THR A 37 -20.68 -5.55 27.40
CA THR A 37 -19.28 -5.77 27.77
C THR A 37 -18.75 -7.06 27.16
N LEU A 38 -17.42 -7.21 27.16
CA LEU A 38 -16.79 -8.44 26.71
C LEU A 38 -17.31 -9.67 27.47
N GLU A 39 -17.55 -9.52 28.78
CA GLU A 39 -18.06 -10.59 29.65
C GLU A 39 -19.51 -10.95 29.31
N GLU A 40 -20.37 -9.96 29.06
CA GLU A 40 -21.76 -10.21 28.63
C GLU A 40 -21.83 -10.86 27.25
N LEU A 41 -20.93 -10.49 26.34
CA LEU A 41 -20.83 -11.15 25.03
C LEU A 41 -20.38 -12.61 25.19
N ARG A 42 -19.37 -12.90 26.02
CA ARG A 42 -18.95 -14.28 26.30
C ARG A 42 -20.06 -15.12 26.91
N ALA A 43 -20.87 -14.55 27.82
CA ALA A 43 -21.98 -15.26 28.45
C ALA A 43 -23.15 -15.56 27.51
N GLN A 44 -23.24 -14.88 26.36
CA GLN A 44 -24.31 -15.07 25.36
C GLN A 44 -23.93 -16.00 24.21
N LEU A 45 -22.63 -16.30 24.04
CA LEU A 45 -22.15 -17.25 23.05
C LEU A 45 -21.95 -18.63 23.70
N ASP A 46 -22.12 -19.67 22.90
CA ASP A 46 -21.83 -21.04 23.32
C ASP A 46 -20.32 -21.22 23.59
N ASP A 47 -19.94 -22.19 24.42
CA ASP A 47 -18.56 -22.37 24.90
C ASP A 47 -17.54 -22.53 23.75
N ASP A 48 -17.95 -23.11 22.62
CA ASP A 48 -17.09 -23.32 21.46
C ASP A 48 -16.72 -22.01 20.72
N ASP A 49 -17.53 -20.95 20.86
CA ASP A 49 -17.31 -19.66 20.17
C ASP A 49 -16.57 -18.63 21.05
N GLN A 50 -16.36 -18.93 22.34
CA GLN A 50 -15.70 -18.01 23.27
C GLN A 50 -14.24 -17.73 22.90
N ASP A 51 -13.53 -18.74 22.41
CA ASP A 51 -12.13 -18.62 21.96
C ASP A 51 -12.00 -17.79 20.67
N ALA A 52 -13.04 -17.80 19.82
CA ALA A 52 -13.08 -17.04 18.57
C ALA A 52 -13.60 -15.60 18.76
N LEU A 53 -14.18 -15.28 19.93
CA LEU A 53 -14.83 -13.99 20.17
C LEU A 53 -13.85 -12.80 20.07
N GLU A 54 -12.69 -12.90 20.71
CA GLU A 54 -11.71 -11.82 20.74
C GLU A 54 -11.18 -11.43 19.35
N PRO A 55 -10.70 -12.37 18.50
CA PRO A 55 -10.26 -12.01 17.16
C PRO A 55 -11.40 -11.46 16.28
N CYS A 56 -12.63 -11.93 16.50
CA CYS A 56 -13.80 -11.36 15.83
C CYS A 56 -14.08 -9.91 16.26
N ILE A 57 -13.89 -9.56 17.53
CA ILE A 57 -14.03 -8.17 17.99
C ILE A 57 -12.94 -7.28 17.43
N VAL A 58 -11.68 -7.76 17.38
CA VAL A 58 -10.56 -7.00 16.80
C VAL A 58 -10.83 -6.67 15.34
N SER A 59 -11.25 -7.65 14.52
CA SER A 59 -11.58 -7.40 13.11
C SER A 59 -12.76 -6.42 12.93
N LEU A 60 -13.77 -6.47 13.80
CA LEU A 60 -14.90 -5.51 13.76
C LEU A 60 -14.49 -4.07 14.15
N VAL A 61 -13.47 -3.92 14.99
CA VAL A 61 -12.90 -2.61 15.35
C VAL A 61 -11.99 -2.10 14.22
N GLU A 62 -11.13 -2.95 13.66
CA GLU A 62 -10.25 -2.60 12.53
C GLU A 62 -11.03 -2.16 11.28
N GLU A 63 -12.19 -2.78 11.03
CA GLU A 63 -13.05 -2.45 9.90
C GLU A 63 -14.11 -1.37 10.21
N ASP A 64 -14.02 -0.65 11.32
CA ASP A 64 -14.93 0.43 11.73
C ASP A 64 -16.42 0.03 11.87
N TYR A 65 -16.74 -1.24 12.17
CA TYR A 65 -18.12 -1.66 12.46
C TYR A 65 -18.50 -1.41 13.92
N ILE A 66 -17.52 -1.45 14.81
CA ILE A 66 -17.66 -1.21 16.25
C ILE A 66 -16.58 -0.21 16.66
N HIS A 67 -16.91 0.67 17.59
CA HIS A 67 -15.91 1.51 18.27
C HIS A 67 -15.88 1.17 19.76
N VAL A 68 -14.68 1.25 20.32
CA VAL A 68 -14.43 1.04 21.74
C VAL A 68 -14.72 2.33 22.48
N VAL A 69 -15.77 2.34 23.29
CA VAL A 69 -16.06 3.44 24.20
C VAL A 69 -15.44 3.08 25.53
N GLU A 70 -14.23 3.59 25.77
CA GLU A 70 -13.68 3.63 27.11
C GLU A 70 -14.47 4.66 27.91
N HIS A 71 -15.48 4.19 28.64
CA HIS A 71 -16.27 5.06 29.47
C HIS A 71 -15.44 5.47 30.69
N VAL A 72 -14.93 6.71 30.66
CA VAL A 72 -14.66 7.49 31.87
C VAL A 72 -16.03 7.88 32.43
N GLU A 73 -16.30 7.59 33.70
CA GLU A 73 -17.53 7.97 34.38
C GLU A 73 -17.78 9.48 34.22
N LEU A 74 -18.98 9.86 33.76
CA LEU A 74 -19.79 10.96 34.31
C LEU A 74 -21.13 11.09 33.55
N ALA A 75 -22.20 10.76 34.28
CA ALA A 75 -23.49 11.45 34.35
C ALA A 75 -24.42 11.59 33.12
N SER A 76 -25.63 11.03 33.29
CA SER A 76 -26.92 11.74 33.22
C SER A 76 -27.85 11.54 32.01
N SER A 77 -29.10 11.17 32.35
CA SER A 77 -30.39 11.67 31.82
C SER A 77 -31.17 10.90 30.74
N ALA A 78 -32.18 10.16 31.23
CA ALA A 78 -33.61 10.11 30.82
C ALA A 78 -34.10 9.43 29.50
N PRO A 79 -35.17 8.59 29.55
CA PRO A 79 -35.87 7.98 28.39
C PRO A 79 -37.22 8.68 28.06
N PRO A 80 -37.82 8.54 26.84
CA PRO A 80 -38.91 7.55 26.57
C PRO A 80 -39.16 7.26 25.03
N PRO A 81 -40.31 6.74 24.51
CA PRO A 81 -41.36 5.83 25.01
C PRO A 81 -41.62 4.58 24.11
N VAL A 82 -42.50 3.71 24.63
CA VAL A 82 -42.97 2.38 24.16
C VAL A 82 -44.03 2.45 23.06
N ALA A 83 -43.99 1.53 22.08
CA ALA A 83 -45.10 1.21 21.16
C ALA A 83 -45.33 -0.31 20.99
N LYS A 84 -46.39 -0.80 21.65
CA LYS A 84 -47.36 -1.89 21.34
C LYS A 84 -47.50 -2.20 19.80
N ILE A 85 -47.76 -3.39 19.21
CA ILE A 85 -48.74 -4.52 19.36
C ILE A 85 -48.30 -5.70 18.36
N PRO A 86 -49.09 -6.78 18.04
CA PRO A 86 -49.26 -8.15 18.61
C PRO A 86 -48.68 -9.35 17.76
N PRO A 87 -48.82 -10.63 18.21
CA PRO A 87 -48.26 -11.83 17.55
C PRO A 87 -49.23 -12.55 16.60
N LYS A 88 -48.69 -13.35 15.65
CA LYS A 88 -49.46 -14.24 14.75
C LYS A 88 -48.91 -15.68 14.80
N ALA A 89 -49.82 -16.62 15.06
CA ALA A 89 -49.60 -18.07 15.20
C ALA A 89 -49.76 -18.81 13.83
N PRO A 90 -49.44 -20.12 13.75
CA PRO A 90 -49.16 -20.88 12.52
C PRO A 90 -50.36 -21.71 12.01
N PRO A 91 -50.24 -22.42 10.87
CA PRO A 91 -51.08 -23.59 10.61
C PRO A 91 -50.30 -24.89 10.34
N ALA A 92 -50.96 -25.98 10.74
CA ALA A 92 -50.61 -27.40 10.62
C ALA A 92 -51.09 -28.01 9.26
N PRO A 93 -50.81 -29.30 8.96
CA PRO A 93 -50.88 -29.88 7.62
C PRO A 93 -52.23 -30.52 7.25
N THR A 94 -52.47 -30.61 5.94
CA THR A 94 -53.66 -31.20 5.29
C THR A 94 -53.43 -32.67 4.90
N ALA A 95 -54.53 -33.43 4.91
CA ALA A 95 -54.67 -34.87 4.66
C ALA A 95 -55.13 -35.22 3.22
N VAL A 96 -55.42 -36.52 3.01
CA VAL A 96 -56.20 -37.21 1.93
C VAL A 96 -55.38 -37.49 0.65
N GLU A 97 -55.38 -38.66 -0.04
CA GLU A 97 -56.37 -39.67 -0.52
C GLU A 97 -55.68 -41.07 -0.65
N GLU A 98 -56.32 -42.24 -0.48
CA GLU A 98 -57.45 -42.93 -1.18
C GLU A 98 -57.11 -43.53 -2.57
N GLN A 99 -57.20 -44.87 -2.68
CA GLN A 99 -57.51 -45.74 -3.86
C GLN A 99 -57.24 -47.21 -3.45
N ASP A 100 -58.22 -48.09 -3.25
CA ASP A 100 -59.24 -48.69 -4.16
C ASP A 100 -58.68 -49.77 -5.11
N GLY A 101 -59.36 -50.94 -5.15
CA GLY A 101 -59.23 -51.93 -6.23
C GLY A 101 -59.10 -53.42 -5.89
N GLY A 102 -60.24 -54.10 -5.72
CA GLY A 102 -60.56 -55.47 -6.26
C GLY A 102 -59.90 -56.72 -5.65
N ASP A 103 -60.44 -57.93 -5.70
CA ASP A 103 -61.72 -58.49 -6.19
C ASP A 103 -61.77 -59.95 -5.64
N LEU A 104 -62.91 -60.42 -5.13
CA LEU A 104 -63.07 -61.77 -4.54
C LEU A 104 -64.42 -62.36 -4.96
N ASP A 105 -64.38 -63.28 -5.93
CA ASP A 105 -65.53 -64.08 -6.35
C ASP A 105 -65.75 -65.30 -5.44
N PHE A 106 -66.95 -65.41 -4.87
CA PHE A 106 -67.46 -66.52 -4.06
C PHE A 106 -68.89 -66.83 -4.51
N PHE A 107 -69.30 -68.10 -4.41
CA PHE A 107 -70.62 -68.71 -4.66
C PHE A 107 -70.94 -69.26 -6.05
N ALA A 108 -71.06 -70.59 -6.17
CA ALA A 108 -72.38 -71.25 -6.12
C ALA A 108 -72.23 -72.80 -6.13
N ALA A 109 -73.11 -73.44 -5.36
CA ALA A 109 -73.13 -74.87 -5.02
C ALA A 109 -74.05 -75.70 -5.97
N PRO A 110 -74.14 -77.05 -5.81
CA PRO A 110 -74.71 -77.99 -6.78
C PRO A 110 -76.17 -78.39 -6.48
N VAL A 111 -76.86 -78.98 -7.47
CA VAL A 111 -78.19 -79.62 -7.26
C VAL A 111 -78.26 -80.97 -7.98
N ALA A 112 -78.81 -81.93 -7.25
CA ALA A 112 -79.00 -83.34 -7.54
C ALA A 112 -80.18 -83.65 -8.48
N ALA A 113 -80.15 -84.83 -9.11
CA ALA A 113 -81.35 -85.53 -9.58
C ALA A 113 -81.13 -87.06 -9.51
N THR A 114 -82.01 -87.73 -8.77
CA THR A 114 -82.18 -89.20 -8.66
C THR A 114 -83.45 -89.62 -9.46
N PRO A 115 -84.05 -90.83 -9.31
CA PRO A 115 -83.93 -91.97 -10.24
C PRO A 115 -85.31 -92.56 -10.69
N ALA A 116 -85.31 -93.81 -11.20
CA ALA A 116 -86.42 -94.80 -11.34
C ALA A 116 -87.00 -95.01 -12.77
N PRO A 117 -87.78 -96.09 -13.08
CA PRO A 117 -88.03 -97.35 -12.34
C PRO A 117 -87.95 -98.67 -13.17
N ALA A 118 -87.74 -99.76 -12.43
CA ALA A 118 -88.32 -101.12 -12.51
C ALA A 118 -88.94 -101.71 -13.81
N THR A 119 -88.46 -102.91 -14.18
CA THR A 119 -89.30 -104.04 -14.66
C THR A 119 -88.75 -105.36 -14.08
N LYS A 120 -89.64 -106.23 -13.57
CA LYS A 120 -89.36 -107.58 -13.00
C LYS A 120 -89.92 -108.69 -13.94
N PRO A 121 -89.87 -110.01 -13.63
CA PRO A 121 -88.91 -110.96 -14.18
C PRO A 121 -89.58 -112.15 -14.93
N ALA A 122 -88.81 -112.91 -15.70
CA ALA A 122 -89.23 -114.22 -16.23
C ALA A 122 -88.28 -115.30 -15.71
N LEU A 123 -88.85 -116.35 -15.10
CA LEU A 123 -88.16 -117.50 -14.51
C LEU A 123 -87.60 -118.43 -15.59
N PRO A 124 -86.30 -118.82 -15.57
CA PRO A 124 -85.76 -119.85 -16.44
C PRO A 124 -85.54 -121.20 -15.76
N ASN A 125 -85.42 -122.19 -16.63
CA ASN A 125 -85.37 -123.64 -16.47
C ASN A 125 -84.08 -124.11 -15.74
N ASP A 126 -84.14 -125.20 -14.97
CA ASP A 126 -83.05 -125.66 -14.07
C ASP A 126 -81.72 -126.07 -14.74
N GLN A 127 -81.66 -126.16 -16.08
CA GLN A 127 -80.39 -126.32 -16.82
C GLN A 127 -79.76 -125.00 -17.28
N GLU A 128 -80.54 -123.92 -17.40
CA GLU A 128 -80.06 -122.56 -17.66
C GLU A 128 -79.47 -121.93 -16.40
N VAL A 129 -79.85 -122.39 -15.21
CA VAL A 129 -79.31 -121.90 -13.92
C VAL A 129 -77.80 -122.17 -13.80
N HIS A 130 -77.26 -123.24 -14.37
CA HIS A 130 -75.82 -123.51 -14.35
C HIS A 130 -75.04 -122.74 -15.43
N ALA A 131 -75.60 -122.57 -16.62
CA ALA A 131 -75.01 -121.74 -17.69
C ALA A 131 -75.08 -120.25 -17.35
N ALA A 132 -76.20 -119.78 -16.78
CA ALA A 132 -76.36 -118.44 -16.24
C ALA A 132 -75.49 -118.21 -15.00
N LYS A 133 -75.28 -119.20 -14.13
CA LYS A 133 -74.30 -119.09 -13.03
C LYS A 133 -72.86 -118.98 -13.54
N ARG A 134 -72.48 -119.68 -14.62
CA ARG A 134 -71.15 -119.53 -15.24
C ARG A 134 -70.99 -118.19 -15.97
N ALA A 135 -71.98 -117.77 -16.75
CA ALA A 135 -71.98 -116.47 -17.41
C ALA A 135 -72.03 -115.31 -16.40
N ALA A 136 -72.76 -115.46 -15.29
CA ALA A 136 -72.76 -114.50 -14.18
C ALA A 136 -71.42 -114.49 -13.43
N ALA A 137 -70.79 -115.64 -13.21
CA ALA A 137 -69.46 -115.71 -12.59
C ALA A 137 -68.37 -115.13 -13.50
N GLU A 138 -68.43 -115.36 -14.81
CA GLU A 138 -67.48 -114.82 -15.79
C GLU A 138 -67.70 -113.31 -16.03
N ALA A 139 -68.96 -112.85 -15.97
CA ALA A 139 -69.28 -111.42 -15.96
C ALA A 139 -68.86 -110.74 -14.64
N GLU A 140 -68.98 -111.43 -13.50
CA GLU A 140 -68.51 -110.95 -12.21
C GLU A 140 -66.98 -110.90 -12.15
N GLU A 141 -66.28 -111.89 -12.72
CA GLU A 141 -64.82 -111.89 -12.85
C GLU A 141 -64.33 -110.78 -13.78
N LYS A 142 -64.96 -110.58 -14.95
CA LYS A 142 -64.67 -109.44 -15.83
C LYS A 142 -64.99 -108.09 -15.19
N ALA A 143 -66.07 -108.00 -14.40
CA ALA A 143 -66.39 -106.79 -13.65
C ALA A 143 -65.37 -106.52 -12.53
N ARG A 144 -64.90 -107.56 -11.83
CA ARG A 144 -63.82 -107.47 -10.83
C ARG A 144 -62.48 -107.10 -11.47
N ALA A 145 -62.14 -107.67 -12.62
CA ALA A 145 -60.93 -107.33 -13.38
C ALA A 145 -60.97 -105.88 -13.90
N ALA A 146 -62.09 -105.45 -14.50
CA ALA A 146 -62.27 -104.06 -14.94
C ALA A 146 -62.29 -103.07 -13.76
N ALA A 147 -62.81 -103.46 -12.59
CA ALA A 147 -62.74 -102.66 -11.38
C ALA A 147 -61.31 -102.57 -10.83
N GLN A 148 -60.55 -103.66 -10.85
CA GLN A 148 -59.13 -103.68 -10.46
C GLN A 148 -58.27 -102.83 -11.41
N GLU A 149 -58.50 -102.91 -12.73
CA GLU A 149 -57.79 -102.10 -13.71
C GLU A 149 -58.11 -100.60 -13.55
N LYS A 150 -59.37 -100.24 -13.31
CA LYS A 150 -59.73 -98.84 -12.99
C LYS A 150 -59.11 -98.35 -11.70
N LEU A 151 -58.97 -99.21 -10.69
CA LEU A 151 -58.27 -98.89 -9.44
C LEU A 151 -56.78 -98.65 -9.70
N GLN A 152 -56.13 -99.52 -10.48
CA GLN A 152 -54.73 -99.36 -10.89
C GLN A 152 -54.52 -98.10 -11.73
N GLN A 153 -55.41 -97.79 -12.67
CA GLN A 153 -55.34 -96.56 -13.47
C GLN A 153 -55.55 -95.31 -12.59
N ALA A 154 -56.48 -95.35 -11.63
CA ALA A 154 -56.70 -94.25 -10.70
C ALA A 154 -55.52 -94.06 -9.74
N GLU A 155 -54.88 -95.13 -9.28
CA GLU A 155 -53.65 -95.08 -8.48
C GLU A 155 -52.46 -94.56 -9.28
N GLN A 156 -52.28 -95.01 -10.52
CA GLN A 156 -51.25 -94.48 -11.42
C GLN A 156 -51.48 -93.00 -11.74
N ALA A 157 -52.73 -92.57 -11.96
CA ALA A 157 -53.09 -91.18 -12.17
C ALA A 157 -52.78 -90.31 -10.93
N LYS A 158 -53.12 -90.77 -9.72
CA LYS A 158 -52.77 -90.09 -8.47
C LYS A 158 -51.26 -90.00 -8.27
N LEU A 159 -50.52 -91.07 -8.58
CA LEU A 159 -49.07 -91.08 -8.44
C LEU A 159 -48.38 -90.19 -9.50
N ALA A 160 -48.94 -90.13 -10.72
CA ALA A 160 -48.51 -89.18 -11.75
C ALA A 160 -48.80 -87.73 -11.36
N GLU A 161 -49.97 -87.44 -10.78
CA GLU A 161 -50.32 -86.12 -10.26
C GLU A 161 -49.41 -85.69 -9.11
N GLN A 162 -49.13 -86.60 -8.15
CA GLN A 162 -48.18 -86.34 -7.06
C GLN A 162 -46.76 -86.07 -7.58
N ARG A 163 -46.31 -86.81 -8.61
CA ARG A 163 -45.02 -86.57 -9.26
C ARG A 163 -44.98 -85.24 -10.00
N ALA A 164 -46.02 -84.90 -10.75
CA ALA A 164 -46.13 -83.61 -11.44
C ALA A 164 -46.19 -82.44 -10.45
N ALA A 165 -46.91 -82.59 -9.33
CA ALA A 165 -46.95 -81.59 -8.27
C ALA A 165 -45.60 -81.44 -7.55
N ALA A 166 -44.89 -82.55 -7.28
CA ALA A 166 -43.55 -82.52 -6.70
C ALA A 166 -42.54 -81.88 -7.66
N GLU A 167 -42.56 -82.23 -8.95
CA GLU A 167 -41.70 -81.63 -9.96
C GLU A 167 -42.00 -80.13 -10.15
N ALA A 168 -43.27 -79.73 -10.15
CA ALA A 168 -43.67 -78.32 -10.22
C ALA A 168 -43.18 -77.53 -8.98
N LYS A 169 -43.20 -78.13 -7.79
CA LYS A 169 -42.63 -77.50 -6.58
C LYS A 169 -41.12 -77.34 -6.71
N VAL A 170 -40.39 -78.38 -7.13
CA VAL A 170 -38.94 -78.31 -7.34
C VAL A 170 -38.56 -77.26 -8.38
N ARG A 171 -39.29 -77.17 -9.49
CA ARG A 171 -39.05 -76.14 -10.52
C ARG A 171 -39.31 -74.73 -10.00
N ARG A 172 -40.38 -74.50 -9.23
CA ARG A 172 -40.68 -73.19 -8.62
C ARG A 172 -39.61 -72.78 -7.60
N GLU A 173 -39.18 -73.70 -6.74
CA GLU A 173 -38.11 -73.44 -5.78
C GLU A 173 -36.77 -73.15 -6.48
N ALA A 174 -36.46 -73.86 -7.58
CA ALA A 174 -35.27 -73.59 -8.39
C ALA A 174 -35.33 -72.21 -9.08
N ASP A 175 -36.47 -71.84 -9.67
CA ASP A 175 -36.67 -70.55 -10.33
C ASP A 175 -36.64 -69.39 -9.31
N GLU A 176 -37.23 -69.58 -8.12
CA GLU A 176 -37.20 -68.59 -7.05
C GLU A 176 -35.79 -68.41 -6.49
N LYS A 177 -35.04 -69.50 -6.31
CA LYS A 177 -33.63 -69.44 -5.90
C LYS A 177 -32.77 -68.73 -6.96
N ALA A 178 -32.96 -69.04 -8.24
CA ALA A 178 -32.26 -68.36 -9.33
C ALA A 178 -32.58 -66.86 -9.39
N LYS A 179 -33.84 -66.47 -9.17
CA LYS A 179 -34.24 -65.06 -9.09
C LYS A 179 -33.60 -64.34 -7.90
N ARG A 180 -33.57 -64.96 -6.71
CA ARG A 180 -32.93 -64.38 -5.52
C ARG A 180 -31.42 -64.20 -5.70
N GLU A 181 -30.74 -65.20 -6.25
CA GLU A 181 -29.29 -65.09 -6.54
C GLU A 181 -28.99 -64.01 -7.60
N ALA A 182 -29.84 -63.87 -8.63
CA ALA A 182 -29.70 -62.81 -9.63
C ALA A 182 -29.95 -61.41 -9.03
N GLU A 183 -30.97 -61.27 -8.18
CA GLU A 183 -31.27 -60.00 -7.50
C GLU A 183 -30.18 -59.62 -6.50
N GLU A 184 -29.64 -60.57 -5.73
CA GLU A 184 -28.53 -60.33 -4.81
C GLU A 184 -27.26 -59.91 -5.58
N LYS A 185 -26.92 -60.61 -6.67
CA LYS A 185 -25.79 -60.23 -7.53
C LYS A 185 -25.97 -58.83 -8.14
N ALA A 186 -27.18 -58.48 -8.57
CA ALA A 186 -27.48 -57.15 -9.08
C ALA A 186 -27.34 -56.08 -7.98
N LYS A 187 -27.80 -56.35 -6.76
CA LYS A 187 -27.65 -55.45 -5.60
C LYS A 187 -26.18 -55.26 -5.21
N LEU A 188 -25.39 -56.33 -5.17
CA LEU A 188 -23.95 -56.26 -4.89
C LEU A 188 -23.20 -55.47 -5.97
N ALA A 189 -23.47 -55.72 -7.25
CA ALA A 189 -22.86 -54.98 -8.36
C ALA A 189 -23.26 -53.49 -8.33
N ALA A 190 -24.50 -53.16 -8.00
CA ALA A 190 -24.94 -51.78 -7.84
C ALA A 190 -24.26 -51.09 -6.65
N ALA A 191 -24.14 -51.78 -5.51
CA ALA A 191 -23.45 -51.26 -4.33
C ALA A 191 -21.95 -51.06 -4.58
N GLU A 192 -21.31 -51.96 -5.33
CA GLU A 192 -19.90 -51.81 -5.72
C GLU A 192 -19.68 -50.61 -6.65
N ARG A 193 -20.57 -50.40 -7.63
CA ARG A 193 -20.53 -49.20 -8.49
C ARG A 193 -20.70 -47.92 -7.69
N GLN A 194 -21.67 -47.87 -6.77
CA GLN A 194 -21.86 -46.72 -5.89
C GLN A 194 -20.63 -46.44 -5.02
N ARG A 195 -19.96 -47.48 -4.52
CA ARG A 195 -18.70 -47.32 -3.77
C ARG A 195 -17.56 -46.82 -4.66
N ALA A 196 -17.45 -47.31 -5.89
CA ALA A 196 -16.45 -46.86 -6.85
C ALA A 196 -16.66 -45.39 -7.24
N ASP A 197 -17.90 -44.99 -7.51
CA ASP A 197 -18.26 -43.61 -7.85
C ASP A 197 -18.02 -42.67 -6.67
N ALA A 198 -18.38 -43.08 -5.45
CA ALA A 198 -18.09 -42.31 -4.23
C ALA A 198 -16.58 -42.18 -3.97
N ALA A 199 -15.81 -43.26 -4.16
CA ALA A 199 -14.35 -43.22 -4.02
C ALA A 199 -13.70 -42.32 -5.08
N ALA A 200 -14.19 -42.35 -6.33
CA ALA A 200 -13.74 -41.48 -7.41
C ALA A 200 -14.05 -40.00 -7.11
N ALA A 201 -15.24 -39.69 -6.58
CA ALA A 201 -15.60 -38.33 -6.19
C ALA A 201 -14.72 -37.80 -5.05
N VAL A 202 -14.45 -38.61 -4.03
CA VAL A 202 -13.53 -38.23 -2.94
C VAL A 202 -12.09 -38.04 -3.45
N ALA A 203 -11.63 -38.89 -4.38
CA ALA A 203 -10.32 -38.74 -5.00
C ALA A 203 -10.21 -37.46 -5.85
N ALA A 204 -11.28 -37.10 -6.58
CA ALA A 204 -11.34 -35.86 -7.34
C ALA A 204 -11.30 -34.63 -6.42
N GLN A 205 -12.12 -34.61 -5.35
CA GLN A 205 -12.11 -33.53 -4.36
C GLN A 205 -10.74 -33.35 -3.70
N LYS A 206 -10.02 -34.43 -3.41
CA LYS A 206 -8.66 -34.36 -2.86
C LYS A 206 -7.67 -33.75 -3.86
N ARG A 207 -7.76 -34.09 -5.15
CA ARG A 207 -6.90 -33.51 -6.20
C ARG A 207 -7.18 -32.02 -6.39
N ASP A 208 -8.45 -31.63 -6.41
CA ASP A 208 -8.86 -30.23 -6.55
C ASP A 208 -8.40 -29.41 -5.33
N ALA A 209 -8.52 -29.97 -4.11
CA ALA A 209 -8.03 -29.34 -2.89
C ALA A 209 -6.49 -29.21 -2.88
N GLU A 210 -5.77 -30.24 -3.32
CA GLU A 210 -4.30 -30.20 -3.41
C GLU A 210 -3.84 -29.19 -4.48
N GLU A 211 -4.50 -29.13 -5.63
CA GLU A 211 -4.19 -28.16 -6.68
C GLU A 211 -4.51 -26.73 -6.24
N ALA A 212 -5.64 -26.51 -5.56
CA ALA A 212 -5.98 -25.23 -4.96
C ALA A 212 -4.94 -24.81 -3.91
N ALA A 213 -4.48 -25.73 -3.06
CA ALA A 213 -3.42 -25.47 -2.09
C ALA A 213 -2.08 -25.12 -2.76
N LYS A 214 -1.72 -25.81 -3.86
CA LYS A 214 -0.51 -25.49 -4.64
C LYS A 214 -0.59 -24.11 -5.29
N ARG A 215 -1.73 -23.76 -5.90
CA ARG A 215 -1.94 -22.43 -6.50
C ARG A 215 -1.88 -21.33 -5.44
N ALA A 216 -2.52 -21.52 -4.29
CA ALA A 216 -2.47 -20.58 -3.18
C ALA A 216 -1.05 -20.43 -2.61
N ALA A 217 -0.27 -21.51 -2.53
CA ALA A 217 1.13 -21.46 -2.11
C ALA A 217 2.02 -20.72 -3.13
N GLN A 218 1.83 -20.98 -4.43
CA GLN A 218 2.55 -20.28 -5.50
C GLN A 218 2.23 -18.78 -5.52
N GLU A 219 0.95 -18.41 -5.36
CA GLU A 219 0.55 -17.00 -5.30
C GLU A 219 1.19 -16.28 -4.10
N LYS A 220 1.26 -16.94 -2.93
CA LYS A 220 1.96 -16.39 -1.75
C LYS A 220 3.46 -16.20 -2.00
N ILE A 221 4.12 -17.13 -2.69
CA ILE A 221 5.53 -16.99 -3.07
C ILE A 221 5.72 -15.82 -4.03
N GLU A 222 4.87 -15.70 -5.06
CA GLU A 222 4.94 -14.58 -6.01
C GLU A 222 4.65 -13.22 -5.35
N GLN A 223 3.71 -13.16 -4.41
CA GLN A 223 3.42 -11.95 -3.63
C GLN A 223 4.60 -11.58 -2.73
N ALA A 224 5.23 -12.55 -2.06
CA ALA A 224 6.43 -12.33 -1.26
C ALA A 224 7.60 -11.83 -2.12
N GLU A 225 7.84 -12.45 -3.28
CA GLU A 225 8.92 -12.02 -4.19
C GLU A 225 8.66 -10.61 -4.75
N LYS A 226 7.41 -10.28 -5.10
CA LYS A 226 7.04 -8.91 -5.51
C LYS A 226 7.28 -7.91 -4.39
N ALA A 227 6.90 -8.23 -3.15
CA ALA A 227 7.14 -7.37 -1.99
C ALA A 227 8.64 -7.18 -1.71
N GLU A 228 9.46 -8.23 -1.82
CA GLU A 228 10.92 -8.13 -1.69
C GLU A 228 11.55 -7.29 -2.80
N ARG A 229 11.11 -7.46 -4.05
CA ARG A 229 11.57 -6.65 -5.19
C ARG A 229 11.20 -5.17 -5.01
N GLU A 230 9.99 -4.88 -4.55
CA GLU A 230 9.58 -3.49 -4.26
C GLU A 230 10.41 -2.88 -3.13
N LEU A 231 10.64 -3.64 -2.05
CA LEU A 231 11.47 -3.19 -0.93
C LEU A 231 12.92 -2.96 -1.36
N GLN A 232 13.48 -3.83 -2.21
CA GLN A 232 14.81 -3.64 -2.78
C GLN A 232 14.88 -2.44 -3.72
N ALA A 233 13.85 -2.21 -4.54
CA ALA A 233 13.75 -1.04 -5.41
C ALA A 233 13.67 0.26 -4.59
N ARG A 234 12.88 0.28 -3.50
CA ARG A 234 12.82 1.41 -2.57
C ARG A 234 14.17 1.68 -1.90
N LYS A 235 14.85 0.65 -1.40
CA LYS A 235 16.20 0.80 -0.82
C LYS A 235 17.22 1.35 -1.82
N ARG A 236 17.17 0.91 -3.08
CA ARG A 236 18.04 1.46 -4.14
C ARG A 236 17.71 2.92 -4.44
N ALA A 237 16.43 3.25 -4.60
CA ALA A 237 15.99 4.62 -4.84
C ALA A 237 16.37 5.56 -3.67
N GLU A 238 16.25 5.10 -2.42
CA GLU A 238 16.70 5.85 -1.24
C GLU A 238 18.22 6.04 -1.22
N ALA A 239 18.99 4.99 -1.53
CA ALA A 239 20.45 5.08 -1.60
C ALA A 239 20.90 6.03 -2.72
N ASP A 240 20.27 5.98 -3.90
CA ASP A 240 20.55 6.86 -5.02
C ASP A 240 20.17 8.31 -4.69
N ALA A 241 19.04 8.54 -4.03
CA ALA A 241 18.62 9.87 -3.56
C ALA A 241 19.58 10.43 -2.50
N ALA A 242 20.03 9.60 -1.56
CA ALA A 242 21.02 9.98 -0.55
C ALA A 242 22.38 10.32 -1.20
N ALA A 243 22.82 9.53 -2.18
CA ALA A 243 24.05 9.79 -2.93
C ALA A 243 23.97 11.10 -3.73
N ALA A 244 22.83 11.36 -4.39
CA ALA A 244 22.59 12.60 -5.11
C ALA A 244 22.56 13.82 -4.17
N ALA A 245 21.92 13.70 -2.99
CA ALA A 245 21.90 14.76 -1.98
C ALA A 245 23.31 15.06 -1.42
N ALA A 246 24.12 14.03 -1.16
CA ALA A 246 25.50 14.20 -0.72
C ALA A 246 26.38 14.85 -1.81
N ALA A 247 26.21 14.45 -3.07
CA ALA A 247 26.89 15.08 -4.21
C ALA A 247 26.48 16.56 -4.36
N ALA A 248 25.20 16.89 -4.22
CA ALA A 248 24.72 18.27 -4.26
C ALA A 248 25.27 19.10 -3.09
N ALA A 249 25.32 18.54 -1.88
CA ALA A 249 25.87 19.23 -0.71
C ALA A 249 27.37 19.51 -0.84
N THR A 250 28.14 18.55 -1.37
CA THR A 250 29.57 18.75 -1.63
C THR A 250 29.81 19.79 -2.73
N ALA A 251 29.05 19.75 -3.82
CA ALA A 251 29.10 20.78 -4.87
C ALA A 251 28.74 22.18 -4.33
N ALA A 252 27.72 22.29 -3.48
CA ALA A 252 27.34 23.55 -2.84
C ALA A 252 28.45 24.09 -1.93
N ARG A 253 29.13 23.22 -1.17
CA ARG A 253 30.28 23.61 -0.33
C ARG A 253 31.46 24.11 -1.16
N LEU A 254 31.82 23.40 -2.23
CA LEU A 254 32.91 23.82 -3.13
C LEU A 254 32.58 25.15 -3.81
N ALA A 255 31.35 25.34 -4.28
CA ALA A 255 30.91 26.60 -4.88
C ALA A 255 30.91 27.77 -3.87
N ALA A 256 30.54 27.52 -2.61
CA ALA A 256 30.62 28.53 -1.55
C ALA A 256 32.08 28.88 -1.22
N GLU A 257 32.96 27.89 -1.10
CA GLU A 257 34.39 28.10 -0.86
C GLU A 257 35.06 28.86 -2.01
N GLU A 258 34.69 28.55 -3.26
CA GLU A 258 35.20 29.27 -4.42
C GLU A 258 34.75 30.74 -4.43
N LYS A 259 33.50 31.03 -4.09
CA LYS A 259 33.01 32.41 -3.97
C LYS A 259 33.79 33.19 -2.91
N VAL A 260 33.97 32.61 -1.71
CA VAL A 260 34.77 33.22 -0.64
C VAL A 260 36.21 33.47 -1.10
N ARG A 261 36.81 32.51 -1.85
CA ARG A 261 38.16 32.68 -2.40
C ARG A 261 38.25 33.79 -3.45
N ARG A 262 37.25 33.91 -4.32
CA ARG A 262 37.19 34.97 -5.35
C ARG A 262 37.01 36.34 -4.71
N GLU A 263 36.09 36.48 -3.76
CA GLU A 263 35.85 37.73 -3.02
C GLU A 263 37.10 38.14 -2.23
N ALA A 264 37.75 37.21 -1.52
CA ALA A 264 39.01 37.49 -0.82
C ALA A 264 40.14 37.93 -1.79
N ALA A 265 40.25 37.28 -2.96
CA ALA A 265 41.25 37.67 -3.96
C ALA A 265 40.95 39.04 -4.59
N GLU A 266 39.67 39.39 -4.76
CA GLU A 266 39.24 40.70 -5.27
C GLU A 266 39.52 41.82 -4.28
N ILE A 267 39.24 41.60 -2.98
CA ILE A 267 39.58 42.55 -1.92
C ILE A 267 41.09 42.83 -1.90
N VAL A 268 41.92 41.77 -1.93
CA VAL A 268 43.38 41.95 -1.96
C VAL A 268 43.83 42.72 -3.19
N ARG A 269 43.28 42.44 -4.38
CA ARG A 269 43.60 43.21 -5.59
C ARG A 269 43.21 44.67 -5.45
N HIS A 270 41.99 44.96 -5.00
CA HIS A 270 41.52 46.34 -4.84
C HIS A 270 42.33 47.11 -3.80
N GLU A 271 42.72 46.49 -2.68
CA GLU A 271 43.59 47.10 -1.68
C GLU A 271 45.00 47.37 -2.22
N THR A 272 45.58 46.44 -3.00
CA THR A 272 46.89 46.67 -3.63
C THR A 272 46.85 47.78 -4.67
N GLU A 273 45.81 47.82 -5.52
CA GLU A 273 45.63 48.87 -6.52
C GLU A 273 45.35 50.24 -5.88
N GLU A 274 44.54 50.29 -4.82
CA GLU A 274 44.33 51.53 -4.06
C GLU A 274 45.61 52.00 -3.38
N ARG A 275 46.40 51.08 -2.82
CA ARG A 275 47.68 51.43 -2.19
C ARG A 275 48.65 51.99 -3.21
N GLU A 276 48.78 51.35 -4.38
CA GLU A 276 49.63 51.86 -5.47
C GLU A 276 49.15 53.23 -5.97
N LYS A 277 47.83 53.45 -6.13
CA LYS A 277 47.27 54.76 -6.50
C LYS A 277 47.55 55.82 -5.44
N ARG A 278 47.40 55.49 -4.15
CA ARG A 278 47.69 56.41 -3.03
C ARG A 278 49.18 56.75 -2.95
N GLU A 279 50.06 55.76 -3.05
CA GLU A 279 51.51 55.97 -3.04
C GLU A 279 51.98 56.77 -4.27
N ALA A 280 51.41 56.53 -5.46
CA ALA A 280 51.70 57.33 -6.65
C ALA A 280 51.22 58.78 -6.53
N ALA A 281 50.01 59.00 -5.99
CA ALA A 281 49.47 60.33 -5.75
C ALA A 281 50.27 61.10 -4.68
N GLU A 282 50.72 60.41 -3.63
CA GLU A 282 51.57 61.00 -2.59
C GLU A 282 52.95 61.37 -3.14
N ARG A 283 53.57 60.51 -3.94
CA ARG A 283 54.83 60.81 -4.64
C ARG A 283 54.69 62.04 -5.54
N LEU A 284 53.61 62.13 -6.32
CA LEU A 284 53.35 63.30 -7.16
C LEU A 284 53.17 64.58 -6.33
N ARG A 285 52.49 64.49 -5.18
CA ARG A 285 52.29 65.64 -4.27
C ARG A 285 53.59 66.09 -3.60
N LEU A 286 54.43 65.16 -3.18
CA LEU A 286 55.75 65.46 -2.60
C LEU A 286 56.68 66.07 -3.64
N GLU A 287 56.72 65.53 -4.86
CA GLU A 287 57.55 66.06 -5.94
C GLU A 287 57.09 67.46 -6.38
N ALA A 288 55.78 67.69 -6.51
CA ALA A 288 55.23 69.03 -6.77
C ALA A 288 55.53 70.01 -5.63
N GLY A 289 55.42 69.57 -4.37
CA GLY A 289 55.76 70.37 -3.20
C GLY A 289 57.25 70.70 -3.11
N ALA A 290 58.12 69.75 -3.47
CA ALA A 290 59.57 69.96 -3.52
C ALA A 290 59.95 70.95 -4.63
N LYS A 291 59.38 70.80 -5.84
CA LYS A 291 59.58 71.73 -6.96
C LYS A 291 59.09 73.14 -6.60
N ALA A 292 57.95 73.26 -5.93
CA ALA A 292 57.45 74.55 -5.46
C ALA A 292 58.41 75.20 -4.45
N LYS A 293 58.89 74.44 -3.45
CA LYS A 293 59.87 74.93 -2.46
C LYS A 293 61.18 75.36 -3.13
N GLN A 294 61.73 74.56 -4.04
CA GLN A 294 62.94 74.90 -4.79
C GLN A 294 62.74 76.17 -5.62
N ALA A 295 61.59 76.33 -6.29
CA ALA A 295 61.29 77.54 -7.05
C ALA A 295 61.16 78.79 -6.15
N PHE A 296 60.61 78.65 -4.95
CA PHE A 296 60.56 79.75 -3.98
C PHE A 296 61.94 80.08 -3.41
N GLU A 297 62.75 79.08 -3.09
CA GLU A 297 64.11 79.26 -2.58
C GLU A 297 65.03 79.85 -3.64
N GLU A 298 64.93 79.41 -4.89
CA GLU A 298 65.69 79.99 -6.02
C GLU A 298 65.26 81.43 -6.28
N LYS A 299 63.95 81.74 -6.27
CA LYS A 299 63.47 83.12 -6.37
C LYS A 299 63.95 83.99 -5.21
N ALA A 300 63.96 83.47 -3.99
CA ALA A 300 64.47 84.17 -2.82
C ALA A 300 65.99 84.42 -2.94
N ARG A 301 66.75 83.44 -3.43
CA ARG A 301 68.17 83.57 -3.67
C ARG A 301 68.48 84.58 -4.77
N ARG A 302 67.76 84.54 -5.89
CA ARG A 302 67.92 85.52 -6.98
C ARG A 302 67.60 86.95 -6.51
N LEU A 303 66.54 87.14 -5.72
CA LEU A 303 66.21 88.46 -5.17
C LEU A 303 67.25 88.94 -4.14
N ALA A 304 67.84 88.04 -3.36
CA ALA A 304 68.93 88.37 -2.44
C ALA A 304 70.22 88.73 -3.19
N GLU A 305 70.59 87.96 -4.22
CA GLU A 305 71.74 88.24 -5.08
C GLU A 305 71.55 89.55 -5.87
N GLU A 306 70.35 89.82 -6.41
CA GLU A 306 70.05 91.08 -7.11
C GLU A 306 70.10 92.28 -6.15
N LYS A 307 69.58 92.15 -4.92
CA LYS A 307 69.71 93.20 -3.91
C LYS A 307 71.16 93.45 -3.53
N ALA A 308 71.95 92.40 -3.33
CA ALA A 308 73.37 92.52 -3.02
C ALA A 308 74.15 93.17 -4.17
N GLN A 309 73.82 92.85 -5.42
CA GLN A 309 74.42 93.49 -6.60
C GLN A 309 74.04 94.97 -6.70
N ARG A 310 72.75 95.31 -6.50
CA ARG A 310 72.31 96.72 -6.51
C ARG A 310 72.94 97.54 -5.40
N GLU A 311 73.06 96.99 -4.19
CA GLU A 311 73.73 97.69 -3.08
C GLU A 311 75.24 97.85 -3.34
N ALA A 312 75.90 96.85 -3.92
CA ALA A 312 77.32 96.95 -4.31
C ALA A 312 77.53 97.97 -5.45
N GLU A 313 76.66 97.99 -6.46
CA GLU A 313 76.70 98.99 -7.54
C GLU A 313 76.39 100.40 -7.01
N GLU A 314 75.43 100.55 -6.11
CA GLU A 314 75.12 101.84 -5.50
C GLU A 314 76.27 102.33 -4.60
N GLN A 315 76.94 101.44 -3.87
CA GLN A 315 78.16 101.78 -3.13
C GLN A 315 79.29 102.20 -4.08
N ALA A 316 79.52 101.46 -5.17
CA ALA A 316 80.53 101.82 -6.16
C ALA A 316 80.23 103.18 -6.82
N GLN A 317 78.97 103.46 -7.15
CA GLN A 317 78.56 104.76 -7.70
C GLN A 317 78.71 105.88 -6.66
N ARG A 318 78.39 105.65 -5.39
CA ARG A 318 78.58 106.63 -4.31
C ARG A 318 80.06 106.96 -4.13
N GLU A 319 80.93 105.95 -4.13
CA GLU A 319 82.39 106.14 -4.04
C GLU A 319 82.95 106.86 -5.27
N GLU A 320 82.45 106.59 -6.48
CA GLU A 320 82.87 107.27 -7.70
C GLU A 320 82.42 108.74 -7.74
N VAL A 321 81.18 109.02 -7.32
CA VAL A 321 80.67 110.39 -7.16
C VAL A 321 81.43 111.14 -6.07
N GLU A 322 81.80 110.48 -4.98
CA GLU A 322 82.62 111.08 -3.92
C GLU A 322 84.05 111.34 -4.41
N ARG A 323 84.65 110.42 -5.18
CA ARG A 323 85.94 110.64 -5.84
C ARG A 323 85.91 111.84 -6.79
N LEU A 324 84.87 111.94 -7.62
CA LEU A 324 84.70 113.07 -8.53
C LEU A 324 84.49 114.38 -7.75
N ARG A 325 83.74 114.36 -6.64
CA ARG A 325 83.63 115.52 -5.75
C ARG A 325 84.98 115.94 -5.18
N LEU A 326 85.74 115.01 -4.61
CA LEU A 326 87.06 115.28 -4.06
C LEU A 326 88.05 115.78 -5.13
N GLU A 327 87.97 115.26 -6.35
CA GLU A 327 88.81 115.72 -7.47
C GLU A 327 88.41 117.12 -7.94
N THR A 328 87.12 117.42 -8.05
CA THR A 328 86.66 118.79 -8.36
C THR A 328 87.00 119.79 -7.25
N GLU A 329 86.97 119.37 -5.99
CA GLU A 329 87.38 120.20 -4.85
C GLU A 329 88.89 120.43 -4.85
N ARG A 330 89.71 119.40 -5.16
CA ARG A 330 91.15 119.55 -5.35
C ARG A 330 91.48 120.51 -6.48
N LEU A 331 90.81 120.40 -7.63
CA LEU A 331 91.00 121.31 -8.75
C LEU A 331 90.59 122.75 -8.40
N ARG A 332 89.51 122.94 -7.63
CA ARG A 332 89.12 124.27 -7.12
C ARG A 332 90.18 124.84 -6.17
N ALA A 333 90.65 124.04 -5.21
CA ALA A 333 91.69 124.44 -4.28
C ALA A 333 93.01 124.78 -5.00
N GLU A 334 93.34 124.06 -6.07
CA GLU A 334 94.55 124.32 -6.87
C GLU A 334 94.42 125.60 -7.72
N VAL A 335 93.26 125.85 -8.32
CA VAL A 335 92.97 127.12 -9.01
C VAL A 335 93.00 128.30 -8.03
N GLU A 336 92.46 128.12 -6.82
CA GLU A 336 92.49 129.15 -5.78
C GLU A 336 93.92 129.42 -5.30
N ARG A 337 94.72 128.36 -5.09
CA ARG A 337 96.15 128.47 -4.78
C ARG A 337 96.91 129.22 -5.89
N GLN A 338 96.64 128.90 -7.16
CA GLN A 338 97.24 129.62 -8.29
C GLN A 338 96.82 131.10 -8.33
N ARG A 339 95.57 131.42 -7.97
CA ARG A 339 95.14 132.82 -7.85
C ARG A 339 95.88 133.55 -6.74
N ILE A 340 96.08 132.91 -5.58
CA ILE A 340 96.83 133.49 -4.46
C ILE A 340 98.30 133.68 -4.84
N GLU A 341 98.93 132.67 -5.45
CA GLU A 341 100.33 132.76 -5.89
C GLU A 341 100.53 133.83 -6.98
N ASN A 342 99.60 133.93 -7.95
CA ASN A 342 99.64 134.97 -8.97
C ASN A 342 99.39 136.37 -8.38
N ALA A 343 98.47 136.51 -7.42
CA ALA A 343 98.24 137.76 -6.72
C ALA A 343 99.45 138.18 -5.86
N ALA A 344 100.10 137.23 -5.20
CA ALA A 344 101.34 137.47 -4.46
C ALA A 344 102.49 137.89 -5.40
N ARG A 345 102.61 137.24 -6.56
CA ARG A 345 103.60 137.60 -7.58
C ARG A 345 103.34 138.99 -8.16
N ALA A 346 102.09 139.32 -8.44
CA ALA A 346 101.69 140.66 -8.87
C ALA A 346 101.95 141.73 -7.79
N ALA A 347 101.76 141.41 -6.52
CA ALA A 347 102.08 142.31 -5.41
C ALA A 347 103.59 142.56 -5.28
N LEU A 348 104.42 141.52 -5.46
CA LEU A 348 105.88 141.67 -5.46
C LEU A 348 106.38 142.46 -6.68
N GLU A 349 105.82 142.23 -7.88
CA GLU A 349 106.14 143.03 -9.06
C GLU A 349 105.69 144.50 -8.91
N ALA A 350 104.56 144.75 -8.25
CA ALA A 350 104.11 146.10 -7.92
C ALA A 350 105.04 146.77 -6.90
N GLU A 351 105.54 146.02 -5.91
CA GLU A 351 106.51 146.53 -4.93
C GLU A 351 107.87 146.80 -5.57
N GLU A 352 108.35 145.96 -6.49
CA GLU A 352 109.58 146.22 -7.25
C GLU A 352 109.45 147.43 -8.18
N LYS A 353 108.31 147.58 -8.87
CA LYS A 353 108.03 148.79 -9.67
C LYS A 353 107.98 150.05 -8.80
N ALA A 354 107.33 149.99 -7.63
CA ALA A 354 107.29 151.12 -6.70
C ALA A 354 108.69 151.47 -6.14
N LYS A 355 109.59 150.49 -5.97
CA LYS A 355 110.98 150.74 -5.56
C LYS A 355 111.84 151.32 -6.68
N LEU A 356 111.59 150.95 -7.94
CA LEU A 356 112.27 151.53 -9.09
C LEU A 356 111.82 152.97 -9.36
N GLU A 357 110.53 153.26 -9.21
CA GLU A 357 109.95 154.60 -9.42
C GLU A 357 110.29 155.59 -8.28
N ALA A 358 110.67 155.09 -7.09
CA ALA A 358 111.16 155.92 -5.98
C ALA A 358 112.67 156.23 -6.05
N ALA A 359 113.40 155.69 -7.05
CA ALA A 359 114.83 155.88 -7.24
C ALA A 359 115.18 156.78 -8.46
N GLU A 360 114.16 157.26 -9.18
CA GLU A 360 114.21 158.30 -10.24
C GLU A 360 113.71 159.64 -9.68
#